data_AF-A0A1B5Z7A9-F1
#
_entry.id   AF-A0A1B5Z7A9-F1
#
_cell.length_a   1.000
_cell.length_b   1.000
_cell.length_c   1.000
_cell.angle_alpha   90.00
_cell.angle_beta   90.00
_cell.angle_gamma   90.00
#
_symmetry.space_group_name_H-M   'P 1'
#
loop_
_entity.id
_entity.type
_entity.pdbx_description
1 polymer ?
#
loop_
_entity_poly.entity_id
_entity_poly.type
_entity_poly.pdbx_seq_one_letter_code
_entity_poly.pdbx_strand_id
1 'polypeptide(L)'
;MSCFLLPRGLCDQMERQISNFWWGSNVDQRKIHWVSWKKVCKQKKMGGMGFRNLKAFNEALLAKQGWRLITDPNSLVATVLKAKYFPHDQFLQAKQSYNASYSWQSIRKANWILKKGCYWFVGKGDKINIWEDRWIHPQAEGATWTQKPTNTNINKVSDLIDAQNHTWNSQIIRENFFPMEANKILDIPLTNSTEEDEISWQGTNDGNYSVKSGYNAMIE
;
A
#
# COMPACT_ATOMS: atom_id res chain seq x y z
N MET A 1 -9.93 15.61 -5.87
CA MET A 1 -9.98 14.44 -4.96
C MET A 1 -8.85 13.43 -5.16
N SER A 2 -8.16 13.39 -6.30
CA SER A 2 -7.16 12.34 -6.56
C SER A 2 -5.73 12.66 -6.15
N CYS A 3 -5.39 13.95 -5.95
CA CYS A 3 -4.02 14.39 -5.67
C CYS A 3 -3.88 15.12 -4.32
N PHE A 4 -4.99 15.38 -3.64
CA PHE A 4 -5.04 16.06 -2.34
C PHE A 4 -5.83 15.24 -1.35
N LEU A 5 -5.31 15.12 -0.14
CA LEU A 5 -5.98 14.52 1.00
C LEU A 5 -7.02 15.51 1.51
N LEU A 6 -8.28 15.11 1.52
CA LEU A 6 -9.35 15.98 1.98
C LEU A 6 -9.34 16.08 3.50
N PRO A 7 -9.55 17.28 4.07
CA PRO A 7 -9.76 17.42 5.51
C PRO A 7 -10.94 16.57 5.97
N ARG A 8 -10.78 15.87 7.09
CA ARG A 8 -11.81 15.00 7.65
C ARG A 8 -13.15 15.72 7.84
N GLY A 9 -13.13 16.94 8.37
CA GLY A 9 -14.33 17.75 8.57
C GLY A 9 -15.08 18.05 7.27
N LEU A 10 -14.37 18.26 6.15
CA LEU A 10 -14.99 18.46 4.85
C LEU A 10 -15.66 17.18 4.34
N CYS A 11 -15.00 16.03 4.48
CA CYS A 11 -15.60 14.73 4.16
C CYS A 11 -16.86 14.48 4.99
N ASP A 12 -16.81 14.73 6.30
CA ASP A 12 -17.94 14.52 7.20
C ASP A 12 -19.12 15.45 6.86
N GLN A 13 -18.85 16.71 6.49
CA GLN A 13 -19.87 17.65 6.01
C GLN A 13 -20.53 17.18 4.71
N MET A 14 -19.74 16.75 3.73
CA MET A 14 -20.25 16.21 2.46
C MET A 14 -21.06 14.93 2.69
N GLU A 15 -20.56 13.98 3.49
CA GLU A 15 -21.29 12.76 3.83
C GLU A 15 -22.61 13.06 4.56
N ARG A 16 -22.64 14.08 5.42
CA ARG A 16 -23.86 14.54 6.09
C ARG A 16 -24.89 15.08 5.10
N GLN A 17 -24.46 15.88 4.12
CA GLN A 17 -25.36 16.38 3.08
C GLN A 17 -25.93 15.23 2.23
N ILE A 18 -25.08 14.29 1.80
CA ILE A 18 -25.50 13.11 1.03
C ILE A 18 -26.48 12.26 1.85
N SER A 19 -26.18 12.01 3.12
CA SER A 19 -27.04 11.24 4.01
C SER A 19 -28.39 11.94 4.24
N ASN A 20 -28.38 13.25 4.46
CA ASN A 20 -29.60 14.04 4.64
C ASN A 20 -30.46 14.07 3.38
N PHE A 21 -29.85 14.08 2.19
CA PHE A 21 -30.55 13.97 0.92
C PHE A 21 -31.15 12.57 0.75
N TRP A 22 -30.38 11.53 1.03
CA TRP A 22 -30.81 10.13 0.90
C TRP A 22 -32.00 9.80 1.81
N TRP A 23 -32.00 10.27 3.06
CA TRP A 23 -33.08 10.04 4.02
C TRP A 23 -34.26 11.01 3.90
N GLY A 24 -34.28 11.89 2.88
CA GLY A 24 -35.45 12.69 2.56
C GLY A 24 -35.14 13.98 1.79
N SER A 25 -36.07 14.42 0.96
CA SER A 25 -35.94 15.60 0.09
C SER A 25 -36.38 16.93 0.73
N ASN A 26 -37.23 16.90 1.76
CA ASN A 26 -37.82 18.12 2.34
C ASN A 26 -36.89 18.77 3.36
N VAL A 27 -36.77 20.10 3.28
CA VAL A 27 -35.87 20.91 4.12
C VAL A 27 -36.44 21.11 5.54
N ASP A 28 -37.76 21.19 5.66
CA ASP A 28 -38.44 21.66 6.88
C ASP A 28 -38.80 20.56 7.89
N GLN A 29 -38.43 19.30 7.64
CA GLN A 29 -38.75 18.19 8.54
C GLN A 29 -37.50 17.50 9.08
N ARG A 30 -37.50 17.22 10.39
CA ARG A 30 -36.47 16.42 11.05
C ARG A 30 -36.50 14.99 10.51
N LYS A 31 -35.43 14.58 9.86
CA LYS A 31 -35.33 13.29 9.17
C LYS A 31 -34.91 12.17 10.11
N ILE A 32 -35.58 11.03 10.03
CA ILE A 32 -35.21 9.82 10.75
C ILE A 32 -34.21 9.04 9.90
N HIS A 33 -32.99 8.88 10.44
CA HIS A 33 -31.98 8.01 9.83
C HIS A 33 -32.23 6.59 10.32
N TRP A 34 -32.99 5.80 9.55
CA TRP A 34 -33.34 4.42 9.91
C TRP A 34 -32.12 3.50 10.03
N VAL A 35 -31.06 3.80 9.28
CA VAL A 35 -29.80 3.07 9.30
C VAL A 35 -28.65 4.07 9.36
N SER A 36 -27.63 3.76 10.17
CA SER A 36 -26.44 4.62 10.24
C SER A 36 -25.75 4.72 8.89
N TRP A 37 -25.26 5.92 8.54
CA TRP A 37 -24.54 6.14 7.28
C TRP A 37 -23.34 5.18 7.11
N LYS A 38 -22.63 4.88 8.20
CA LYS A 38 -21.56 3.88 8.20
C LYS A 38 -22.01 2.49 7.73
N LYS A 39 -23.21 2.05 8.14
CA LYS A 39 -23.76 0.74 7.71
C LYS A 39 -24.24 0.80 6.26
N VAL A 40 -24.80 1.92 5.81
CA VAL A 40 -25.16 2.17 4.40
C VAL A 40 -23.92 2.12 3.49
N CYS A 41 -22.77 2.65 3.95
CA CYS A 41 -21.50 2.63 3.23
C CYS A 41 -20.80 1.25 3.18
N LYS A 42 -21.27 0.24 3.91
CA LYS A 42 -20.70 -1.10 3.79
C LYS A 42 -20.99 -1.67 2.40
N GLN A 43 -20.16 -2.61 1.96
CA GLN A 43 -20.39 -3.35 0.73
C GLN A 43 -21.73 -4.11 0.80
N LYS A 44 -22.38 -4.31 -0.35
CA LYS A 44 -23.63 -5.10 -0.43
C LYS A 44 -23.47 -6.51 0.14
N LYS A 45 -22.32 -7.15 -0.11
CA LYS A 45 -21.95 -8.47 0.47
C LYS A 45 -21.91 -8.48 2.00
N MET A 46 -21.71 -7.32 2.63
CA MET A 46 -21.62 -7.13 4.08
C MET A 46 -22.90 -6.50 4.67
N GLY A 47 -24.03 -6.55 3.93
CA GLY A 47 -25.32 -6.02 4.36
C GLY A 47 -25.45 -4.49 4.31
N GLY A 48 -24.56 -3.80 3.59
CA GLY A 48 -24.70 -2.37 3.27
C GLY A 48 -25.33 -2.13 1.89
N MET A 49 -25.35 -0.86 1.46
CA MET A 49 -25.88 -0.47 0.14
C MET A 49 -24.78 -0.13 -0.87
N GLY A 50 -23.51 -0.11 -0.44
CA GLY A 50 -22.36 0.19 -1.29
C GLY A 50 -22.12 1.68 -1.52
N PHE A 51 -22.67 2.55 -0.67
CA PHE A 51 -22.28 3.97 -0.64
C PHE A 51 -20.81 4.10 -0.27
N ARG A 52 -20.15 5.16 -0.73
CA ARG A 52 -18.72 5.36 -0.46
C ARG A 52 -18.53 6.26 0.74
N ASN A 53 -17.77 5.76 1.72
CA ASN A 53 -17.08 6.63 2.68
C ASN A 53 -16.07 7.50 1.92
N LEU A 54 -16.28 8.81 1.90
CA LEU A 54 -15.54 9.77 1.09
C LEU A 54 -14.07 9.86 1.52
N LYS A 55 -13.80 9.75 2.82
CA LYS A 55 -12.42 9.75 3.33
C LYS A 55 -11.63 8.55 2.80
N ALA A 56 -12.14 7.34 3.03
CA ALA A 56 -11.51 6.12 2.52
C ALA A 56 -11.44 6.13 0.98
N PHE A 57 -12.45 6.67 0.30
CA PHE A 57 -12.42 6.79 -1.15
C PHE A 57 -11.33 7.76 -1.65
N ASN A 58 -11.14 8.88 -0.97
CA ASN A 58 -10.07 9.84 -1.26
C ASN A 58 -8.68 9.23 -1.02
N GLU A 59 -8.48 8.49 0.07
CA GLU A 59 -7.21 7.79 0.32
C GLU A 59 -6.93 6.70 -0.73
N ALA A 60 -7.95 5.95 -1.19
CA ALA A 60 -7.80 4.98 -2.27
C ALA A 60 -7.41 5.64 -3.61
N LEU A 61 -7.94 6.82 -3.90
CA LEU A 61 -7.55 7.59 -5.09
C LEU A 61 -6.09 8.07 -5.01
N LEU A 62 -5.62 8.46 -3.83
CA LEU A 62 -4.24 8.87 -3.58
C LEU A 62 -3.28 7.68 -3.70
N ALA A 63 -3.65 6.53 -3.16
CA ALA A 63 -2.90 5.29 -3.32
C ALA A 63 -2.81 4.87 -4.80
N LYS A 64 -3.85 5.12 -5.63
CA LYS A 64 -3.73 4.92 -7.09
C LYS A 64 -2.64 5.80 -7.71
N GLN A 65 -2.45 7.04 -7.23
CA GLN A 65 -1.32 7.86 -7.71
C GLN A 65 0.01 7.27 -7.26
N GLY A 66 0.12 6.83 -6.00
CA GLY A 66 1.32 6.13 -5.51
C GLY A 66 1.65 4.89 -6.34
N TRP A 67 0.64 4.08 -6.68
CA TRP A 67 0.81 2.93 -7.56
C TRP A 67 1.39 3.30 -8.92
N ARG A 68 0.89 4.38 -9.55
CA ARG A 68 1.43 4.88 -10.83
C ARG A 68 2.88 5.32 -10.71
N LEU A 69 3.29 5.91 -9.58
CA LEU A 69 4.70 6.28 -9.36
C LEU A 69 5.62 5.06 -9.29
N ILE A 70 5.08 3.90 -8.90
CA ILE A 70 5.83 2.64 -8.84
C ILE A 70 5.85 1.96 -10.21
N THR A 71 4.68 1.81 -10.86
CA THR A 71 4.55 1.03 -12.09
C THR A 71 4.93 1.79 -13.37
N ASP A 72 4.88 3.12 -13.35
CA ASP A 72 5.22 3.98 -14.48
C ASP A 72 6.27 5.05 -14.07
N PRO A 73 7.51 4.60 -13.77
CA PRO A 73 8.57 5.46 -13.26
C PRO A 73 9.08 6.47 -14.30
N ASN A 74 8.81 6.24 -15.59
CA ASN A 74 9.27 7.07 -16.70
C ASN A 74 8.31 8.22 -17.02
N SER A 75 7.10 8.21 -16.46
CA SER A 75 6.17 9.33 -16.61
C SER A 75 6.79 10.62 -16.06
N LEU A 76 6.46 11.76 -16.69
CA LEU A 76 6.96 13.08 -16.28
C LEU A 76 6.67 13.37 -14.79
N VAL A 77 5.50 12.94 -14.31
CA VAL A 77 5.12 13.11 -12.90
C VAL A 77 6.01 12.26 -11.99
N ALA A 78 6.30 11.01 -12.36
CA ALA A 78 7.17 10.14 -11.58
C ALA A 78 8.61 10.66 -11.54
N THR A 79 9.17 11.07 -12.68
CA THR A 79 10.55 11.59 -12.76
C THR A 79 10.72 12.88 -11.96
N VAL A 80 9.79 13.83 -12.08
CA VAL A 80 9.82 15.09 -11.31
C VAL A 80 9.67 14.86 -9.82
N LEU A 81 8.71 14.02 -9.39
CA LEU A 81 8.50 13.74 -7.97
C LEU A 81 9.65 12.95 -7.36
N LYS A 82 10.23 11.99 -8.10
CA LYS A 82 11.41 11.23 -7.67
C LYS A 82 12.59 12.17 -7.46
N ALA A 83 12.94 12.97 -8.46
CA ALA A 83 14.05 13.93 -8.38
C ALA A 83 13.91 14.90 -7.20
N LYS A 84 12.68 15.34 -6.90
CA LYS A 84 12.42 16.33 -5.84
C LYS A 84 12.32 15.72 -4.44
N TYR A 85 11.71 14.56 -4.29
CA TYR A 85 11.28 14.07 -2.96
C TYR A 85 11.91 12.75 -2.53
N PHE A 86 12.37 11.91 -3.46
CA PHE A 86 12.97 10.60 -3.16
C PHE A 86 14.01 10.23 -4.23
N PRO A 87 15.09 11.03 -4.42
CA PRO A 87 16.01 10.87 -5.55
C PRO A 87 16.77 9.54 -5.51
N HIS A 88 17.11 9.07 -4.32
CA HIS A 88 17.90 7.85 -4.09
C HIS A 88 17.08 6.67 -3.58
N ASP A 89 15.82 6.91 -3.22
CA ASP A 89 14.95 5.91 -2.60
C ASP A 89 13.84 5.48 -3.57
N GLN A 90 13.07 4.48 -3.15
CA GLN A 90 11.82 4.12 -3.81
C GLN A 90 10.63 4.88 -3.22
N PHE A 91 9.53 4.96 -3.97
CA PHE A 91 8.31 5.62 -3.49
C PHE A 91 7.82 5.03 -2.16
N LEU A 92 7.82 3.70 -2.01
CA LEU A 92 7.38 3.04 -0.77
C LEU A 92 8.26 3.42 0.44
N GLN A 93 9.55 3.69 0.20
CA GLN A 93 10.56 4.02 1.22
C GLN A 93 10.69 5.53 1.45
N ALA A 94 9.93 6.36 0.72
CA ALA A 94 10.08 7.81 0.77
C ALA A 94 9.79 8.40 2.16
N LYS A 95 10.76 9.15 2.70
CA LYS A 95 10.68 9.77 4.02
C LYS A 95 9.83 11.05 4.03
N GLN A 96 9.36 11.44 5.22
CA GLN A 96 8.60 12.67 5.40
C GLN A 96 9.55 13.85 5.20
N SER A 97 9.24 14.74 4.27
CA SER A 97 9.91 16.04 4.17
C SER A 97 9.01 17.12 4.78
N TYR A 98 9.57 17.94 5.67
CA TYR A 98 8.86 19.05 6.32
C TYR A 98 8.43 20.14 5.32
N ASN A 99 9.20 20.35 4.25
CA ASN A 99 8.93 21.37 3.22
C ASN A 99 8.28 20.78 1.95
N ALA A 100 7.60 19.64 2.09
CA ALA A 100 6.90 19.01 0.99
C ALA A 100 5.66 19.77 0.54
N SER A 101 5.36 19.73 -0.76
CA SER A 101 4.08 20.23 -1.28
C SER A 101 2.91 19.44 -0.69
N TYR A 102 1.76 20.09 -0.53
CA TYR A 102 0.58 19.43 0.02
C TYR A 102 0.14 18.22 -0.83
N SER A 103 0.29 18.29 -2.15
CA SER A 103 0.03 17.17 -3.06
C SER A 103 0.93 15.97 -2.75
N TRP A 104 2.24 16.19 -2.58
CA TRP A 104 3.18 15.12 -2.23
C TRP A 104 2.87 14.52 -0.87
N GLN A 105 2.63 15.36 0.14
CA GLN A 105 2.24 14.90 1.47
C GLN A 105 0.97 14.06 1.42
N SER A 106 0.01 14.43 0.57
CA SER A 106 -1.25 13.70 0.39
C SER A 106 -1.02 12.32 -0.23
N ILE A 107 -0.27 12.23 -1.33
CA ILE A 107 0.04 10.95 -2.00
C ILE A 107 0.84 10.05 -1.06
N ARG A 108 1.87 10.59 -0.41
CA ARG A 108 2.69 9.85 0.56
C ARG A 108 1.88 9.36 1.75
N LYS A 109 0.93 10.14 2.26
CA LYS A 109 0.05 9.72 3.36
C LYS A 109 -0.80 8.50 3.00
N ALA A 110 -1.11 8.25 1.74
CA ALA A 110 -1.84 7.07 1.31
C ALA A 110 -0.95 5.85 1.02
N ASN A 111 0.38 5.99 1.17
CA ASN A 111 1.36 4.92 0.92
C ASN A 111 1.13 3.68 1.80
N TRP A 112 0.58 3.85 3.01
CA TRP A 112 0.28 2.72 3.91
C TRP A 112 -0.66 1.69 3.28
N ILE A 113 -1.58 2.12 2.39
CA ILE A 113 -2.51 1.23 1.68
C ILE A 113 -1.73 0.30 0.75
N LEU A 114 -0.75 0.86 0.04
CA LEU A 114 0.12 0.10 -0.86
C LEU A 114 1.03 -0.83 -0.05
N LYS A 115 1.69 -0.35 1.01
CA LYS A 115 2.47 -1.23 1.90
C LYS A 115 1.65 -2.39 2.48
N LYS A 116 0.35 -2.17 2.74
CA LYS A 116 -0.54 -3.20 3.28
C LYS A 116 -1.01 -4.21 2.23
N GLY A 117 -1.20 -3.83 0.96
CA GLY A 117 -1.80 -4.72 -0.04
C GLY A 117 -0.89 -5.09 -1.22
N CYS A 118 0.28 -4.47 -1.34
CA CYS A 118 1.28 -4.86 -2.31
C CYS A 118 2.12 -6.02 -1.78
N TYR A 119 2.60 -6.81 -2.72
CA TYR A 119 3.50 -7.93 -2.54
C TYR A 119 4.60 -7.85 -3.60
N TRP A 120 5.82 -8.16 -3.22
CA TRP A 120 6.98 -8.16 -4.11
C TRP A 120 7.33 -9.57 -4.56
N PHE A 121 7.56 -9.73 -5.85
CA PHE A 121 8.23 -10.87 -6.42
C PHE A 121 9.72 -10.58 -6.50
N VAL A 122 10.52 -11.51 -5.96
CA VAL A 122 11.96 -11.36 -5.87
C VAL A 122 12.59 -11.65 -7.24
N GLY A 123 13.25 -10.65 -7.82
CA GLY A 123 14.22 -10.81 -8.90
C GLY A 123 15.62 -10.61 -8.32
N LYS A 124 16.29 -9.50 -8.67
CA LYS A 124 17.60 -9.10 -8.10
C LYS A 124 17.59 -8.84 -6.58
N GLY A 125 16.46 -8.40 -6.01
CA GLY A 125 16.31 -8.11 -4.59
C GLY A 125 16.75 -6.72 -4.12
N ASP A 126 17.30 -5.87 -5.00
CA ASP A 126 17.82 -4.54 -4.66
C ASP A 126 16.73 -3.54 -4.28
N LYS A 127 15.53 -3.73 -4.81
CA LYS A 127 14.40 -2.82 -4.61
C LYS A 127 13.70 -3.09 -3.28
N ILE A 128 13.68 -4.35 -2.87
CA ILE A 128 12.88 -4.87 -1.77
C ILE A 128 13.61 -4.68 -0.44
N ASN A 129 12.98 -3.97 0.50
CA ASN A 129 13.47 -3.92 1.88
C ASN A 129 12.95 -5.14 2.65
N ILE A 130 13.87 -5.91 3.24
CA ILE A 130 13.54 -7.15 3.96
C ILE A 130 12.48 -6.93 5.05
N TRP A 131 12.61 -5.83 5.79
CA TRP A 131 11.89 -5.61 7.05
C TRP A 131 10.64 -4.74 6.89
N GLU A 132 10.54 -3.97 5.81
CA GLU A 132 9.42 -3.05 5.56
C GLU A 132 8.47 -3.50 4.46
N ASP A 133 8.98 -4.26 3.49
CA ASP A 133 8.23 -4.66 2.31
C ASP A 133 7.74 -6.10 2.44
N ARG A 134 6.60 -6.43 1.83
CA ARG A 134 6.04 -7.79 1.86
C ARG A 134 6.55 -8.58 0.66
N TRP A 135 7.43 -9.55 0.90
CA TRP A 135 8.03 -10.38 -0.15
C TRP A 135 8.03 -11.88 0.19
N ILE A 136 7.52 -12.26 1.37
CA ILE A 136 7.34 -13.65 1.81
C ILE A 136 5.83 -13.96 1.82
N HIS A 137 5.42 -15.02 1.12
CA HIS A 137 4.02 -15.36 0.87
C HIS A 137 3.19 -15.52 2.16
N PRO A 138 1.89 -15.21 2.09
CA PRO A 138 1.19 -14.40 3.07
C PRO A 138 1.18 -15.06 4.45
N GLN A 139 1.63 -14.34 5.47
CA GLN A 139 1.22 -14.60 6.84
C GLN A 139 1.00 -13.28 7.61
N ALA A 140 0.20 -13.38 8.67
CA ALA A 140 -0.53 -12.31 9.32
C ALA A 140 0.26 -11.02 9.60
N GLU A 141 -0.42 -9.89 9.41
CA GLU A 141 -0.07 -8.53 9.85
C GLU A 141 1.42 -8.19 9.96
N GLY A 142 2.19 -8.31 8.87
CA GLY A 142 3.59 -7.88 8.90
C GLY A 142 4.32 -8.05 7.57
N ALA A 143 5.54 -7.50 7.51
CA ALA A 143 6.53 -7.78 6.47
C ALA A 143 7.37 -9.04 6.81
N THR A 144 7.72 -9.21 8.09
CA THR A 144 8.44 -10.36 8.65
C THR A 144 7.90 -10.73 10.03
N TRP A 145 8.09 -11.98 10.47
CA TRP A 145 7.89 -12.38 11.88
C TRP A 145 9.06 -12.00 12.75
N THR A 146 10.25 -12.10 12.19
CA THR A 146 11.47 -11.73 12.90
C THR A 146 11.53 -10.21 13.01
N GLN A 147 11.69 -9.70 14.24
CA GLN A 147 11.93 -8.29 14.46
C GLN A 147 13.33 -7.93 13.95
N LYS A 148 13.45 -6.78 13.29
CA LYS A 148 14.73 -6.29 12.77
C LYS A 148 15.75 -6.22 13.92
N PRO A 149 16.90 -6.94 13.83
CA PRO A 149 17.95 -6.84 14.82
C PRO A 149 18.54 -5.42 14.88
N THR A 150 18.88 -4.93 16.06
CA THR A 150 19.34 -3.54 16.28
C THR A 150 20.63 -3.19 15.52
N ASN A 151 21.49 -4.20 15.26
CA ASN A 151 22.79 -4.05 14.59
C ASN A 151 22.89 -4.89 13.30
N THR A 152 21.82 -4.97 12.49
CA THR A 152 21.89 -5.68 11.22
C THR A 152 22.40 -4.80 10.08
N ASN A 153 23.35 -5.31 9.30
CA ASN A 153 23.79 -4.73 8.03
C ASN A 153 22.88 -5.14 6.87
N ILE A 154 21.94 -6.07 7.10
CA ILE A 154 21.10 -6.68 6.07
C ILE A 154 19.80 -5.86 5.99
N ASN A 155 19.60 -5.18 4.87
CA ASN A 155 18.43 -4.33 4.65
C ASN A 155 17.68 -4.66 3.36
N LYS A 156 18.35 -5.19 2.35
CA LYS A 156 17.79 -5.52 1.04
C LYS A 156 17.78 -7.03 0.83
N VAL A 157 16.82 -7.52 0.05
CA VAL A 157 16.74 -8.95 -0.26
C VAL A 157 17.99 -9.42 -1.01
N SER A 158 18.62 -8.54 -1.79
CA SER A 158 19.92 -8.83 -2.41
C SER A 158 21.04 -9.14 -1.42
N ASP A 159 20.97 -8.65 -0.17
CA ASP A 159 21.95 -9.01 0.89
C ASP A 159 21.82 -10.49 1.33
N LEU A 160 20.70 -11.16 1.00
CA LEU A 160 20.44 -12.57 1.29
C LEU A 160 20.79 -13.49 0.11
N ILE A 161 21.14 -12.93 -1.05
CA ILE A 161 21.42 -13.67 -2.29
C ILE A 161 22.95 -13.74 -2.47
N ASP A 162 23.46 -14.93 -2.75
CA ASP A 162 24.84 -15.12 -3.15
C ASP A 162 25.04 -14.65 -4.60
N ALA A 163 25.85 -13.60 -4.77
CA ALA A 163 26.14 -13.01 -6.08
C ALA A 163 26.87 -13.95 -7.05
N GLN A 164 27.59 -14.97 -6.56
CA GLN A 164 28.36 -15.88 -7.42
C GLN A 164 27.49 -17.00 -7.99
N ASN A 165 26.65 -17.60 -7.13
CA ASN A 165 25.86 -18.78 -7.49
C ASN A 165 24.40 -18.46 -7.82
N HIS A 166 23.97 -17.22 -7.56
CA HIS A 166 22.57 -16.79 -7.65
C HIS A 166 21.61 -17.68 -6.84
N THR A 167 22.08 -18.08 -5.66
CA THR A 167 21.33 -18.90 -4.72
C THR A 167 21.16 -18.16 -3.40
N TRP A 168 20.12 -18.49 -2.65
CA TRP A 168 19.96 -17.98 -1.30
C TRP A 168 21.15 -18.34 -0.41
N ASN A 169 21.67 -17.37 0.34
CA ASN A 169 22.65 -17.63 1.39
C ASN A 169 21.96 -18.25 2.61
N SER A 170 21.87 -19.58 2.61
CA SER A 170 21.16 -20.32 3.66
C SER A 170 21.71 -20.08 5.06
N GLN A 171 23.01 -19.77 5.18
CA GLN A 171 23.62 -19.50 6.48
C GLN A 171 23.10 -18.18 7.04
N ILE A 172 23.22 -17.09 6.26
CA ILE A 172 22.75 -15.76 6.67
C ILE A 172 21.25 -15.80 6.99
N ILE A 173 20.45 -16.48 6.17
CA ILE A 173 19.01 -16.57 6.37
C ILE A 173 18.68 -17.32 7.68
N ARG A 174 19.32 -18.46 7.96
CA ARG A 174 19.04 -19.22 9.18
C ARG A 174 19.54 -18.52 10.46
N GLU A 175 20.56 -17.67 10.36
CA GLU A 175 21.07 -16.88 11.47
C GLU A 175 20.18 -15.66 11.79
N ASN A 176 19.51 -15.09 10.78
CA ASN A 176 18.76 -13.83 10.93
C ASN A 176 17.25 -13.98 11.00
N PHE A 177 16.69 -15.15 10.68
CA PHE A 177 15.24 -15.38 10.66
C PHE A 177 14.85 -16.61 11.48
N PHE A 178 13.62 -16.62 12.00
CA PHE A 178 13.08 -17.82 12.64
C PHE A 178 13.08 -19.03 11.69
N PRO A 179 13.28 -20.27 12.17
CA PRO A 179 13.40 -21.45 11.30
C PRO A 179 12.26 -21.64 10.30
N MET A 180 11.01 -21.35 10.71
CA MET A 180 9.85 -21.44 9.81
C MET A 180 9.88 -20.36 8.71
N GLU A 181 10.38 -19.17 9.04
CA GLU A 181 10.52 -18.05 8.08
C GLU A 181 11.67 -18.32 7.11
N ALA A 182 12.81 -18.77 7.64
CA ALA A 182 13.99 -19.14 6.87
C ALA A 182 13.65 -20.20 5.80
N ASN A 183 12.90 -21.24 6.17
CA ASN A 183 12.48 -22.26 5.20
C ASN A 183 11.61 -21.66 4.08
N LYS A 184 10.67 -20.78 4.42
CA LYS A 184 9.86 -20.11 3.41
C LYS A 184 10.67 -19.22 2.47
N ILE A 185 11.66 -18.50 2.99
CA ILE A 185 12.55 -17.68 2.18
C ILE A 185 13.32 -18.58 1.20
N LEU A 186 13.86 -19.70 1.70
CA LEU A 186 14.60 -20.67 0.90
C LEU A 186 13.72 -21.34 -0.18
N ASP A 187 12.42 -21.48 0.06
CA ASP A 187 11.44 -22.02 -0.89
C ASP A 187 11.07 -21.02 -2.00
N ILE A 188 11.39 -19.72 -1.87
CA ILE A 188 11.13 -18.74 -2.92
C ILE A 188 12.08 -19.03 -4.09
N PRO A 189 11.56 -19.31 -5.30
CA PRO A 189 12.41 -19.51 -6.46
C PRO A 189 13.07 -18.18 -6.83
N LEU A 190 14.40 -18.18 -6.88
CA LEU A 190 15.15 -17.10 -7.51
C LEU A 190 15.09 -17.32 -9.02
N THR A 191 14.43 -16.43 -9.76
CA THR A 191 14.47 -16.44 -11.22
C THR A 191 15.84 -15.99 -11.73
N ASN A 192 16.03 -15.94 -13.06
CA ASN A 192 17.31 -15.55 -13.66
C ASN A 192 17.83 -14.23 -13.09
N SER A 193 19.16 -14.12 -12.93
CA SER A 193 19.84 -12.94 -12.35
C SER A 193 19.61 -11.60 -13.06
N THR A 194 19.00 -11.65 -14.24
CA THR A 194 18.67 -10.49 -15.05
C THR A 194 17.28 -9.92 -14.75
N GLU A 195 16.39 -10.66 -14.08
CA GLU A 195 15.03 -10.21 -13.82
C GLU A 195 14.98 -9.14 -12.73
N GLU A 196 14.18 -8.10 -12.96
CA GLU A 196 14.00 -6.99 -12.04
C GLU A 196 12.92 -7.34 -11.00
N ASP A 197 13.03 -6.77 -9.80
CA ASP A 197 11.97 -6.95 -8.80
C ASP A 197 10.64 -6.36 -9.28
N GLU A 198 9.57 -7.15 -9.16
CA GLU A 198 8.22 -6.77 -9.56
C GLU A 198 7.29 -6.64 -8.35
N ILE A 199 6.34 -5.71 -8.44
CA ILE A 199 5.33 -5.47 -7.41
C ILE A 199 3.94 -5.82 -7.94
N SER A 200 3.14 -6.48 -7.10
CA SER A 200 1.79 -6.89 -7.41
C SER A 200 0.83 -6.54 -6.28
N TRP A 201 -0.40 -6.19 -6.63
CA TRP A 201 -1.48 -5.88 -5.70
C TRP A 201 -2.34 -7.13 -5.42
N GLN A 202 -2.42 -7.54 -4.15
CA GLN A 202 -3.12 -8.77 -3.75
C GLN A 202 -4.65 -8.69 -3.91
N GLY A 203 -5.23 -7.49 -3.98
CA GLY A 203 -6.68 -7.31 -4.04
C GLY A 203 -7.28 -7.46 -5.44
N THR A 204 -6.50 -7.86 -6.45
CA THR A 204 -6.96 -8.11 -7.83
C THR A 204 -6.23 -9.30 -8.44
N ASN A 205 -6.90 -10.01 -9.36
CA ASN A 205 -6.33 -11.20 -10.01
C ASN A 205 -5.21 -10.88 -11.00
N ASP A 206 -5.19 -9.67 -11.54
CA ASP A 206 -4.20 -9.18 -12.50
C ASP A 206 -3.00 -8.49 -11.82
N GLY A 207 -2.96 -8.47 -10.48
CA GLY A 207 -1.92 -7.78 -9.73
C GLY A 207 -1.93 -6.26 -9.83
N ASN A 208 -2.90 -5.65 -10.51
CA ASN A 208 -2.97 -4.20 -10.66
C ASN A 208 -3.85 -3.52 -9.60
N TYR A 209 -3.29 -2.50 -8.95
CA TYR A 209 -4.09 -1.69 -8.05
C TYR A 209 -5.26 -1.01 -8.77
N SER A 210 -6.47 -1.15 -8.24
CA SER A 210 -7.65 -0.38 -8.63
C SER A 210 -8.16 0.41 -7.44
N VAL A 211 -8.79 1.56 -7.68
CA VAL A 211 -9.39 2.36 -6.59
C VAL A 211 -10.45 1.55 -5.83
N LYS A 212 -11.17 0.67 -6.54
CA LYS A 212 -12.17 -0.23 -5.94
C LYS A 212 -11.52 -1.26 -5.00
N SER A 213 -10.45 -1.93 -5.43
CA SER A 213 -9.77 -2.95 -4.62
C SER A 213 -9.07 -2.33 -3.42
N GLY A 214 -8.40 -1.18 -3.60
CA GLY A 214 -7.81 -0.44 -2.49
C GLY A 214 -8.82 0.09 -1.49
N TYR A 215 -9.97 0.60 -1.96
CA TYR A 215 -11.08 1.02 -1.09
C TYR A 215 -11.62 -0.15 -0.26
N ASN A 216 -11.79 -1.32 -0.89
CA ASN A 216 -12.28 -2.51 -0.21
C ASN A 216 -11.31 -2.99 0.88
N ALA A 217 -10.00 -2.97 0.61
CA ALA A 217 -8.96 -3.39 1.56
C ALA A 217 -8.86 -2.51 2.84
N MET A 218 -9.51 -1.34 2.84
CA MET A 218 -9.61 -0.46 4.02
C MET A 218 -10.89 -0.61 4.82
N ILE A 219 -11.94 -1.20 4.24
CA ILE A 219 -13.30 -1.23 4.81
C ILE A 219 -13.76 -2.64 5.18
N GLU A 220 -13.03 -3.66 4.73
CA GLU A 220 -13.08 -5.01 5.32
C GLU A 220 -12.66 -4.99 6.78
#